data_AF-A0A3N5FB06-F1
#
_entry.id   AF-A0A3N5FB06-F1
#
_cell.length_a   1.000
_cell.length_b   1.000
_cell.length_c   1.000
_cell.angle_alpha   90.00
_cell.angle_beta   90.00
_cell.angle_gamma   90.00
#
_symmetry.space_group_name_H-M   'P 1'
#
loop_
_entity.id
_entity.type
_entity.pdbx_description
1 polymer ?
#
loop_
_entity_poly.entity_id
_entity_poly.type
_entity_poly.pdbx_seq_one_letter_code
_entity_poly.pdbx_strand_id
1 'polypeptide(L)'
;MMLLLAVLALGAQDGDRLPIVTKADLQPLRVHLGRLKEALEFLGQPLAGSIEAALRETDNDKALRSIQEALDPLCLVGVHINPESRVKVDPGPAAHRLMEQGWSQFLVKVHNEAGVTAPLRATSPQALSMFNSPKEQLEDRWMELRMFDDRPLQKTLSGVKLEYRIIQIYSRDAGKRAAVLSFDVGQGSQDLGFRNDVTLTFEAAPSVPVTFRVKDVDGSPTTAGFLIRDPQARTYPSQAKRRRPDFAFHPQVYRTDGESIRLPQGTYTSDCTRGPEYLSESRKITVGAEPVTVDFSLRRWVDPSKAGWWSGDHHIHASGCAHYEKPEEGVYPPDMLKHIQGEDLKVGATLTWGPGFDFQKQFFTGKTDGVSVYPYLLRYDIEVSGFGSHQSGHLCLLRLKDQMYPGGDSKNHWPTLCLNTLRWAKKQGAVCGPAHSGWGLGVQTDQLPTYEVPPFDSIGAVEYIVDVTHEVPGPDGKLVPAVDFLSHGDTPYVWEHNIWYHTLNAGFRTRISGETDFPCIYGERVGLGRSYVKIDGKLDYDLWCEGIRRGRTYVADG
;
A
#
# COMPACT_ATOMS: atom_id res chain seq x y z
N MET A 1 11.33 -12.70 32.19
CA MET A 1 11.26 -12.24 33.60
C MET A 1 10.11 -11.24 33.67
N MET A 2 9.14 -11.47 34.56
CA MET A 2 7.82 -10.82 34.64
C MET A 2 7.90 -9.29 34.63
N LEU A 3 7.15 -8.62 33.73
CA LEU A 3 6.88 -7.19 33.82
C LEU A 3 5.56 -6.98 34.59
N LEU A 4 5.64 -6.44 35.80
CA LEU A 4 4.50 -5.95 36.56
C LEU A 4 4.08 -4.59 35.98
N LEU A 5 2.90 -4.51 35.36
CA LEU A 5 2.18 -3.24 35.20
C LEU A 5 1.30 -3.05 36.44
N ALA A 6 1.72 -2.15 37.33
CA ALA A 6 0.88 -1.70 38.43
C ALA A 6 -0.15 -0.69 37.90
N VAL A 7 -1.41 -1.13 37.79
CA VAL A 7 -2.56 -0.24 37.57
C VAL A 7 -3.04 0.23 38.93
N LEU A 8 -2.82 1.50 39.25
CA LEU A 8 -3.46 2.19 40.38
C LEU A 8 -4.97 2.29 40.08
N ALA A 9 -5.77 1.53 40.82
CA ALA A 9 -7.22 1.65 40.82
C ALA A 9 -7.63 2.95 41.56
N LEU A 10 -7.99 3.98 40.79
CA LEU A 10 -8.76 5.12 41.31
C LEU A 10 -10.25 4.81 41.08
N GLY A 11 -11.04 4.96 42.15
CA GLY A 11 -12.45 4.55 42.20
C GLY A 11 -13.35 5.25 41.18
N ALA A 12 -14.18 4.47 40.50
CA ALA A 12 -15.23 4.95 39.61
C ALA A 12 -16.37 5.62 40.38
N GLN A 13 -16.91 6.72 39.86
CA GLN A 13 -18.16 7.34 40.35
C GLN A 13 -19.37 6.52 39.85
N ASP A 14 -20.49 6.55 40.58
CA ASP A 14 -21.71 5.75 40.32
C ASP A 14 -22.41 6.03 38.97
N GLY A 15 -21.95 7.03 38.19
CA GLY A 15 -22.43 7.30 36.82
C GLY A 15 -21.74 6.51 35.71
N ASP A 16 -20.65 5.79 36.00
CA ASP A 16 -19.78 5.13 35.00
C ASP A 16 -20.05 3.62 34.83
N ARG A 17 -21.16 3.09 35.38
CA ARG A 17 -21.43 1.64 35.40
C ARG A 17 -22.36 1.22 34.27
N LEU A 18 -21.89 0.27 33.45
CA LEU A 18 -22.71 -0.39 32.44
C LEU A 18 -23.87 -1.16 33.12
N PRO A 19 -25.07 -1.20 32.52
CA PRO A 19 -26.20 -1.93 33.08
C PRO A 19 -25.88 -3.42 33.31
N ILE A 20 -26.25 -3.94 34.48
CA ILE A 20 -26.08 -5.36 34.81
C ILE A 20 -27.13 -6.18 34.07
N VAL A 21 -26.66 -7.11 33.24
CA VAL A 21 -27.51 -8.08 32.55
C VAL A 21 -27.87 -9.19 33.53
N THR A 22 -29.17 -9.42 33.69
CA THR A 22 -29.72 -10.50 34.52
C THR A 22 -30.37 -11.57 33.64
N LYS A 23 -30.50 -12.79 34.18
CA LYS A 23 -31.14 -13.94 33.49
C LYS A 23 -30.42 -14.34 32.19
N ALA A 24 -29.10 -14.28 32.15
CA ALA A 24 -28.30 -14.82 31.05
C ALA A 24 -27.88 -16.27 31.36
N ASP A 25 -27.84 -17.13 30.34
CA ASP A 25 -27.43 -18.53 30.53
C ASP A 25 -25.93 -18.63 30.83
N LEU A 26 -25.60 -19.15 32.02
CA LEU A 26 -24.22 -19.17 32.51
C LEU A 26 -23.32 -20.15 31.75
N GLN A 27 -23.86 -21.29 31.33
CA GLN A 27 -23.10 -22.31 30.62
C GLN A 27 -22.53 -21.81 29.28
N PRO A 28 -23.33 -21.25 28.36
CA PRO A 28 -22.78 -20.76 27.09
C PRO A 28 -21.90 -19.51 27.28
N LEU A 29 -22.21 -18.65 28.26
CA LEU A 29 -21.35 -17.53 28.63
C LEU A 29 -19.96 -18.01 29.07
N ARG A 30 -19.85 -19.08 29.88
CA ARG A 30 -18.56 -19.64 30.30
C ARG A 30 -17.72 -20.14 29.13
N VAL A 31 -18.35 -20.81 28.16
CA VAL A 31 -17.67 -21.25 26.94
C VAL A 31 -17.15 -20.05 26.15
N HIS A 32 -17.97 -19.00 26.02
CA HIS A 32 -17.58 -17.74 25.38
C HIS A 32 -16.39 -17.07 26.08
N LEU A 33 -16.40 -17.01 27.42
CA LEU A 33 -15.32 -16.40 28.21
C LEU A 33 -13.99 -17.15 28.11
N GLY A 34 -14.02 -18.49 27.97
CA GLY A 34 -12.81 -19.27 27.67
C GLY A 34 -12.16 -18.82 26.35
N ARG A 35 -12.96 -18.71 25.29
CA ARG A 35 -12.49 -18.22 23.98
C ARG A 35 -12.05 -16.76 24.02
N LEU A 36 -12.76 -15.92 24.77
CA LEU A 36 -12.38 -14.51 24.96
C LEU A 36 -11.00 -14.39 25.60
N LYS A 37 -10.73 -15.20 26.63
CA LYS A 37 -9.43 -15.24 27.31
C LYS A 37 -8.32 -15.67 26.36
N GLU A 38 -8.52 -16.77 25.62
CA GLU A 38 -7.56 -17.23 24.60
C GLU A 38 -7.30 -16.16 23.52
N ALA A 39 -8.35 -15.46 23.06
CA ALA A 39 -8.21 -14.37 22.08
C ALA A 39 -7.40 -13.20 22.64
N LEU A 40 -7.64 -12.79 23.88
CA LEU A 40 -6.89 -11.72 24.54
C LEU A 40 -5.43 -12.10 24.80
N GLU A 41 -5.16 -13.36 25.16
CA GLU A 41 -3.80 -13.91 25.26
C GLU A 41 -3.08 -13.87 23.90
N PHE A 42 -3.75 -14.32 22.83
CA PHE A 42 -3.22 -14.27 21.47
C PHE A 42 -2.90 -12.83 21.00
N LEU A 43 -3.77 -11.87 21.35
CA LEU A 43 -3.57 -10.44 21.04
C LEU A 43 -2.54 -9.76 21.96
N GLY A 44 -1.95 -10.47 22.91
CA GLY A 44 -0.90 -9.96 23.81
C GLY A 44 -1.41 -9.07 24.94
N GLN A 45 -2.71 -9.11 25.25
CA GLN A 45 -3.34 -8.35 26.34
C GLN A 45 -4.18 -9.28 27.24
N PRO A 46 -3.55 -10.25 27.93
CA PRO A 46 -4.27 -11.18 28.80
C PRO A 46 -5.05 -10.44 29.89
N LEU A 47 -6.19 -11.00 30.30
CA LEU A 47 -7.02 -10.42 31.37
C LEU A 47 -6.19 -10.26 32.66
N ALA A 48 -6.10 -9.04 33.16
CA ALA A 48 -5.47 -8.73 34.43
C ALA A 48 -6.40 -9.15 35.57
N GLY A 49 -6.11 -10.30 36.19
CA GLY A 49 -6.93 -10.86 37.26
C GLY A 49 -7.69 -12.11 36.84
N SER A 50 -8.07 -12.92 37.83
CA SER A 50 -8.62 -14.24 37.62
C SER A 50 -10.16 -14.19 37.59
N ILE A 51 -10.76 -14.13 36.40
CA ILE A 51 -12.19 -14.44 36.23
C ILE A 51 -12.52 -15.89 36.62
N GLU A 52 -11.51 -16.73 36.88
CA GLU A 52 -11.66 -18.15 37.22
C GLU A 52 -12.54 -18.37 38.45
N ALA A 53 -12.47 -17.48 39.45
CA ALA A 53 -13.33 -17.57 40.62
C ALA A 53 -14.82 -17.41 40.23
N ALA A 54 -15.12 -16.43 39.36
CA ALA A 54 -16.47 -16.21 38.85
C ALA A 54 -16.92 -17.34 37.90
N LEU A 55 -15.97 -17.93 37.14
CA LEU A 55 -16.23 -19.10 36.29
C LEU A 55 -16.52 -20.38 37.10
N ARG A 56 -16.10 -20.46 38.37
CA ARG A 56 -16.35 -21.61 39.27
C ARG A 56 -17.56 -21.46 40.18
N GLU A 57 -18.12 -20.24 40.29
CA GLU A 57 -19.27 -19.95 41.16
C GLU A 57 -20.53 -20.70 40.69
N THR A 58 -21.18 -21.44 41.58
CA THR A 58 -22.34 -22.28 41.22
C THR A 58 -23.66 -21.54 41.29
N ASP A 59 -23.74 -20.44 42.06
CA ASP A 59 -24.90 -19.57 42.07
C ASP A 59 -24.95 -18.70 40.80
N ASN A 60 -26.01 -18.84 40.01
CA ASN A 60 -26.12 -18.17 38.71
C ASN A 60 -26.07 -16.64 38.81
N ASP A 61 -26.82 -16.04 39.74
CA ASP A 61 -26.90 -14.59 39.85
C ASP A 61 -25.60 -14.01 40.39
N LYS A 62 -24.97 -14.68 41.35
CA LYS A 62 -23.67 -14.30 41.88
C LYS A 62 -22.56 -14.46 40.85
N ALA A 63 -22.56 -15.54 40.06
CA ALA A 63 -21.60 -15.75 38.99
C ALA A 63 -21.74 -14.66 37.90
N LEU A 64 -22.97 -14.38 37.44
CA LEU A 64 -23.23 -13.35 36.43
C LEU A 64 -22.80 -11.95 36.89
N ARG A 65 -23.05 -11.60 38.17
CA ARG A 65 -22.58 -10.33 38.74
C ARG A 65 -21.05 -10.29 38.80
N SER A 66 -20.42 -11.34 39.32
CA SER A 66 -18.96 -11.39 39.48
C SER A 66 -18.22 -11.33 38.13
N ILE A 67 -18.76 -11.95 37.09
CA ILE A 67 -18.22 -11.86 35.72
C ILE A 67 -18.27 -10.41 35.22
N GLN A 68 -19.42 -9.76 35.35
CA GLN A 68 -19.61 -8.38 34.88
C GLN A 68 -18.75 -7.40 35.69
N GLU A 69 -18.65 -7.56 37.01
CA GLU A 69 -17.76 -6.76 37.86
C GLU A 69 -16.29 -6.87 37.45
N ALA A 70 -15.86 -8.02 36.93
CA ALA A 70 -14.49 -8.23 36.48
C ALA A 70 -14.24 -7.70 35.05
N LEU A 71 -15.23 -7.78 34.14
CA LEU A 71 -15.04 -7.47 32.72
C LEU A 71 -15.56 -6.10 32.30
N ASP A 72 -16.61 -5.58 32.93
CA ASP A 72 -17.17 -4.27 32.61
C ASP A 72 -16.15 -3.14 32.76
N PRO A 73 -15.23 -3.13 33.76
CA PRO A 73 -14.13 -2.16 33.84
C PRO A 73 -13.19 -2.11 32.62
N LEU A 74 -13.18 -3.18 31.81
CA LEU A 74 -12.37 -3.30 30.60
C LEU A 74 -13.15 -2.96 29.33
N CYS A 75 -14.45 -2.67 29.46
CA CYS A 75 -15.32 -2.35 28.33
C CYS A 75 -15.18 -0.88 27.93
N LEU A 76 -14.85 -0.64 26.67
CA LEU A 76 -14.89 0.70 26.06
C LEU A 76 -16.32 1.19 25.90
N VAL A 77 -17.24 0.27 25.59
CA VAL A 77 -18.67 0.55 25.40
C VAL A 77 -19.52 -0.64 25.84
N GLY A 78 -20.77 -0.35 26.18
CA GLY A 78 -21.85 -1.33 26.26
C GLY A 78 -22.79 -1.18 25.07
N VAL A 79 -23.06 -2.28 24.39
CA VAL A 79 -24.00 -2.38 23.27
C VAL A 79 -25.24 -3.14 23.77
N HIS A 80 -26.39 -2.50 23.70
CA HIS A 80 -27.69 -3.12 23.99
C HIS A 80 -28.46 -3.30 22.69
N ILE A 81 -28.82 -4.55 22.40
CA ILE A 81 -29.67 -4.95 21.29
C ILE A 81 -31.03 -5.32 21.89
N ASN A 82 -32.04 -4.48 21.63
CA ASN A 82 -33.38 -4.70 22.13
C ASN A 82 -34.10 -5.84 21.37
N PRO A 83 -35.30 -6.28 21.81
CA PRO A 83 -36.06 -7.34 21.14
C PRO A 83 -36.38 -7.08 19.65
N GLU A 84 -36.46 -5.82 19.23
CA GLU A 84 -36.66 -5.41 17.81
C GLU A 84 -35.34 -5.31 17.01
N SER A 85 -34.23 -5.83 17.54
CA SER A 85 -32.90 -5.77 16.94
C SER A 85 -32.38 -4.33 16.70
N ARG A 86 -32.83 -3.37 17.50
CA ARG A 86 -32.31 -2.00 17.52
C ARG A 86 -31.11 -1.91 18.45
N VAL A 87 -30.08 -1.21 17.97
CA VAL A 87 -28.80 -1.06 18.69
C VAL A 87 -28.77 0.27 19.44
N LYS A 88 -28.48 0.19 20.74
CA LYS A 88 -28.12 1.33 21.60
C LYS A 88 -26.70 1.13 22.12
N VAL A 89 -25.93 2.22 22.20
CA VAL A 89 -24.56 2.20 22.71
C VAL A 89 -24.41 3.19 23.86
N ASP A 90 -23.80 2.75 24.95
CA ASP A 90 -23.45 3.56 26.10
C ASP A 90 -21.92 3.52 26.32
N PRO A 91 -21.28 4.62 26.74
CA PRO A 91 -19.86 4.62 27.06
C PRO A 91 -19.58 3.65 28.22
N GLY A 92 -18.47 2.93 28.12
CA GLY A 92 -18.00 2.03 29.17
C GLY A 92 -16.93 2.69 30.05
N PRO A 93 -16.61 2.10 31.21
CA PRO A 93 -15.68 2.66 32.19
C PRO A 93 -14.20 2.49 31.84
N ALA A 94 -13.85 1.78 30.76
CA ALA A 94 -12.45 1.55 30.41
C ALA A 94 -11.73 2.88 30.13
N ALA A 95 -10.52 3.04 30.68
CA ALA A 95 -9.71 4.21 30.39
C ALA A 95 -9.37 4.28 28.90
N HIS A 96 -9.71 5.39 28.23
CA HIS A 96 -9.52 5.61 26.79
C HIS A 96 -8.05 5.85 26.40
N ARG A 97 -7.14 4.95 26.81
CA ARG A 97 -5.70 5.06 26.56
C ARG A 97 -5.33 4.32 25.29
N LEU A 98 -4.62 5.01 24.40
CA LEU A 98 -4.08 4.45 23.17
C LEU A 98 -2.55 4.55 23.18
N MET A 99 -1.92 3.97 22.16
CA MET A 99 -0.51 4.10 21.87
C MET A 99 -0.33 4.60 20.43
N GLU A 100 0.46 5.65 20.24
CA GLU A 100 0.83 6.14 18.92
C GLU A 100 1.51 5.01 18.11
N GLN A 101 1.15 4.89 16.84
CA GLN A 101 1.56 3.79 15.95
C GLN A 101 1.27 2.38 16.50
N GLY A 102 0.39 2.22 17.49
CA GLY A 102 0.12 0.96 18.18
C GLY A 102 -1.35 0.58 18.22
N TRP A 103 -1.60 -0.72 18.36
CA TRP A 103 -2.94 -1.29 18.50
C TRP A 103 -3.30 -1.51 19.98
N SER A 104 -4.37 -0.88 20.43
CA SER A 104 -4.94 -1.07 21.77
C SER A 104 -6.20 -1.91 21.70
N GLN A 105 -6.41 -2.81 22.68
CA GLN A 105 -7.57 -3.68 22.73
C GLN A 105 -8.49 -3.28 23.88
N PHE A 106 -9.79 -3.27 23.61
CA PHE A 106 -10.83 -3.05 24.60
C PHE A 106 -11.93 -4.09 24.47
N LEU A 107 -12.72 -4.26 25.54
CA LEU A 107 -13.93 -5.06 25.46
C LEU A 107 -15.14 -4.24 25.00
N VAL A 108 -16.10 -4.92 24.40
CA VAL A 108 -17.44 -4.42 24.09
C VAL A 108 -18.42 -5.37 24.75
N LYS A 109 -19.15 -4.89 25.76
CA LYS A 109 -20.21 -5.67 26.40
C LYS A 109 -21.41 -5.70 25.48
N VAL A 110 -21.96 -6.87 25.19
CA VAL A 110 -23.16 -7.02 24.34
C VAL A 110 -24.29 -7.61 25.17
N HIS A 111 -25.33 -6.81 25.41
CA HIS A 111 -26.61 -7.26 25.94
C HIS A 111 -27.56 -7.52 24.78
N ASN A 112 -27.81 -8.79 24.47
CA ASN A 112 -28.53 -9.22 23.26
C ASN A 112 -29.87 -9.84 23.62
N GLU A 113 -30.92 -9.01 23.73
CA GLU A 113 -32.27 -9.50 24.08
C GLU A 113 -33.01 -10.12 22.89
N ALA A 114 -32.67 -9.70 21.66
CA ALA A 114 -33.24 -10.24 20.43
C ALA A 114 -32.68 -11.61 20.01
N GLY A 115 -31.60 -12.09 20.64
CA GLY A 115 -30.92 -13.32 20.23
C GLY A 115 -30.28 -13.22 18.84
N VAL A 116 -29.80 -12.03 18.47
CA VAL A 116 -29.17 -11.75 17.17
C VAL A 116 -27.92 -12.60 16.99
N THR A 117 -27.78 -13.19 15.80
CA THR A 117 -26.60 -13.95 15.35
C THR A 117 -25.89 -13.29 14.16
N ALA A 118 -26.24 -12.05 13.82
CA ALA A 118 -25.48 -11.27 12.85
C ALA A 118 -24.14 -10.81 13.45
N PRO A 119 -23.13 -10.45 12.63
CA PRO A 119 -21.90 -9.82 13.13
C PRO A 119 -22.19 -8.45 13.75
N LEU A 120 -21.61 -8.18 14.92
CA LEU A 120 -21.54 -6.82 15.46
C LEU A 120 -20.46 -6.04 14.70
N ARG A 121 -20.85 -4.95 14.08
CA ARG A 121 -19.97 -4.05 13.33
C ARG A 121 -19.72 -2.79 14.13
N ALA A 122 -18.50 -2.28 14.02
CA ALA A 122 -18.10 -0.99 14.55
C ALA A 122 -17.52 -0.15 13.42
N THR A 123 -17.95 1.10 13.31
CA THR A 123 -17.48 2.06 12.31
C THR A 123 -17.16 3.40 12.97
N SER A 124 -16.34 4.21 12.30
CA SER A 124 -15.98 5.54 12.76
C SER A 124 -15.57 6.41 11.58
N PRO A 125 -16.01 7.69 11.50
CA PRO A 125 -15.50 8.64 10.51
C PRO A 125 -13.98 8.81 10.58
N GLN A 126 -13.41 8.77 11.80
CA GLN A 126 -11.98 8.89 12.05
C GLN A 126 -11.19 7.64 11.62
N ALA A 127 -11.88 6.50 11.45
CA ALA A 127 -11.29 5.25 10.99
C ALA A 127 -11.25 5.09 9.46
N LEU A 128 -11.91 5.99 8.71
CA LEU A 128 -11.94 5.91 7.24
C LEU A 128 -10.54 5.99 6.63
N SER A 129 -10.38 5.39 5.45
CA SER A 129 -9.10 5.36 4.72
C SER A 129 -8.56 6.77 4.49
N MET A 130 -7.26 7.01 4.60
CA MET A 130 -6.70 8.31 4.17
C MET A 130 -6.51 8.37 2.65
N PHE A 131 -6.49 7.21 1.99
CA PHE A 131 -6.35 7.10 0.55
C PHE A 131 -7.55 7.73 -0.17
N ASN A 132 -7.29 8.47 -1.25
CA ASN A 132 -8.31 9.14 -2.07
C ASN A 132 -9.30 10.04 -1.32
N SER A 133 -8.87 10.64 -0.21
CA SER A 133 -9.74 11.40 0.69
C SER A 133 -9.48 12.89 0.62
N PRO A 134 -10.49 13.77 0.72
CA PRO A 134 -10.29 15.23 0.70
C PRO A 134 -9.26 15.70 1.74
N LYS A 135 -8.47 16.73 1.42
CA LYS A 135 -7.34 17.20 2.24
C LYS A 135 -7.81 17.62 3.63
N GLU A 136 -8.98 18.25 3.67
CA GLU A 136 -9.64 18.75 4.86
C GLU A 136 -10.02 17.64 5.84
N GLN A 137 -10.09 16.38 5.37
CA GLN A 137 -10.49 15.22 6.18
C GLN A 137 -9.29 14.37 6.63
N LEU A 138 -8.07 14.60 6.10
CA LEU A 138 -6.91 13.75 6.37
C LEU A 138 -6.40 13.87 7.81
N GLU A 139 -6.60 15.03 8.44
CA GLU A 139 -6.23 15.25 9.84
C GLU A 139 -7.12 14.40 10.76
N ASP A 140 -8.43 14.46 10.56
CA ASP A 140 -9.45 13.74 11.34
C ASP A 140 -9.41 12.22 11.15
N ARG A 141 -8.85 11.70 10.06
CA ARG A 141 -8.73 10.25 9.79
C ARG A 141 -7.52 9.62 10.50
N TRP A 142 -7.42 9.83 11.82
CA TRP A 142 -6.24 9.51 12.62
C TRP A 142 -6.16 8.06 13.15
N MET A 143 -7.24 7.28 13.11
CA MET A 143 -7.27 5.92 13.71
C MET A 143 -7.58 4.81 12.72
N GLU A 144 -7.36 3.55 13.10
CA GLU A 144 -8.11 2.42 12.53
C GLU A 144 -8.96 1.75 13.60
N LEU A 145 -10.04 1.12 13.17
CA LEU A 145 -11.01 0.45 14.01
C LEU A 145 -11.29 -0.94 13.46
N ARG A 146 -11.16 -1.97 14.29
CA ARG A 146 -11.48 -3.35 13.92
C ARG A 146 -12.19 -4.06 15.06
N MET A 147 -13.20 -4.86 14.74
CA MET A 147 -13.71 -5.87 15.67
C MET A 147 -12.86 -7.13 15.49
N PHE A 148 -12.42 -7.76 16.58
CA PHE A 148 -11.78 -9.07 16.48
C PHE A 148 -12.86 -10.12 16.19
N ASP A 149 -12.81 -10.69 14.99
CA ASP A 149 -13.82 -11.58 14.44
C ASP A 149 -13.25 -12.90 13.92
N ASP A 150 -12.02 -13.22 14.33
CA ASP A 150 -11.27 -14.44 14.01
C ASP A 150 -11.15 -15.40 15.21
N ARG A 151 -10.63 -16.61 14.96
CA ARG A 151 -10.40 -17.65 15.97
C ARG A 151 -9.53 -17.10 17.10
N PRO A 152 -9.85 -17.44 18.37
CA PRO A 152 -10.84 -18.42 18.83
C PRO A 152 -12.29 -17.89 18.94
N LEU A 153 -12.53 -16.59 18.71
CA LEU A 153 -13.88 -16.04 18.63
C LEU A 153 -14.53 -16.38 17.28
N GLN A 154 -15.83 -16.09 17.16
CA GLN A 154 -16.58 -16.27 15.92
C GLN A 154 -16.93 -14.90 15.34
N LYS A 155 -17.11 -14.81 14.03
CA LYS A 155 -17.47 -13.54 13.40
C LYS A 155 -18.83 -13.00 13.81
N THR A 156 -19.78 -13.90 13.98
CA THR A 156 -21.15 -13.61 14.39
C THR A 156 -21.29 -13.52 15.91
N LEU A 157 -22.32 -12.83 16.36
CA LEU A 157 -22.84 -12.98 17.71
C LEU A 157 -23.40 -14.40 17.90
N SER A 158 -23.41 -14.86 19.15
CA SER A 158 -23.82 -16.22 19.51
C SER A 158 -25.33 -16.37 19.71
N GLY A 159 -26.06 -15.25 19.80
CA GLY A 159 -27.49 -15.22 20.14
C GLY A 159 -27.76 -15.36 21.64
N VAL A 160 -26.74 -15.47 22.48
CA VAL A 160 -26.91 -15.52 23.94
C VAL A 160 -27.13 -14.12 24.51
N LYS A 161 -27.79 -14.03 25.66
CA LYS A 161 -28.19 -12.75 26.24
C LYS A 161 -27.03 -11.82 26.64
N LEU A 162 -25.90 -12.38 27.06
CA LEU A 162 -24.70 -11.63 27.43
C LEU A 162 -23.49 -12.24 26.75
N GLU A 163 -22.78 -11.45 25.95
CA GLU A 163 -21.46 -11.80 25.42
C GLU A 163 -20.52 -10.60 25.41
N TYR A 164 -19.22 -10.85 25.32
CA TYR A 164 -18.18 -9.81 25.26
C TYR A 164 -17.39 -9.93 23.96
N ARG A 165 -17.24 -8.83 23.23
CA ARG A 165 -16.45 -8.76 22.00
C ARG A 165 -15.18 -7.97 22.23
N ILE A 166 -14.19 -8.12 21.36
CA ILE A 166 -12.95 -7.33 21.40
C ILE A 166 -13.01 -6.31 20.27
N ILE A 167 -12.74 -5.05 20.60
CA ILE A 167 -12.53 -3.97 19.64
C ILE A 167 -11.07 -3.52 19.72
N GLN A 168 -10.47 -3.35 18.54
CA GLN A 168 -9.07 -2.99 18.36
C GLN A 168 -9.01 -1.60 17.75
N ILE A 169 -8.22 -0.72 18.37
CA ILE A 169 -8.04 0.66 17.92
C ILE A 169 -6.55 0.92 17.68
N TYR A 170 -6.20 1.30 16.47
CA TYR A 170 -4.88 1.82 16.12
C TYR A 170 -4.89 3.34 16.17
N SER A 171 -3.86 3.97 16.75
CA SER A 171 -3.68 5.43 16.65
C SER A 171 -2.50 5.77 15.74
N ARG A 172 -2.70 6.59 14.72
CA ARG A 172 -1.59 7.20 13.96
C ARG A 172 -0.84 8.22 14.81
N ASP A 173 -1.57 8.97 15.63
CA ASP A 173 -1.07 10.17 16.31
C ASP A 173 -0.95 9.96 17.82
N ALA A 174 -0.05 10.70 18.46
CA ALA A 174 -0.02 10.88 19.91
C ALA A 174 -0.96 12.00 20.39
N GLY A 175 -1.20 12.04 21.70
CA GLY A 175 -1.97 13.08 22.38
C GLY A 175 -3.47 12.83 22.41
N LYS A 176 -4.23 13.87 22.76
CA LYS A 176 -5.70 13.77 22.87
C LYS A 176 -6.37 13.78 21.49
N ARG A 177 -7.27 12.84 21.26
CA ARG A 177 -8.05 12.74 20.01
C ARG A 177 -9.47 12.28 20.32
N ALA A 178 -10.45 12.91 19.68
CA ALA A 178 -11.84 12.47 19.77
C ALA A 178 -12.19 11.56 18.58
N ALA A 179 -13.06 10.58 18.82
CA ALA A 179 -13.67 9.78 17.76
C ALA A 179 -15.12 9.46 18.09
N VAL A 180 -15.92 9.33 17.03
CA VAL A 180 -17.28 8.80 17.10
C VAL A 180 -17.22 7.33 16.71
N LEU A 181 -17.74 6.46 17.58
CA LEU A 181 -17.88 5.02 17.31
C LEU A 181 -19.35 4.69 17.13
N SER A 182 -19.67 4.07 16.01
CA SER A 182 -21.03 3.67 15.64
C SER A 182 -21.11 2.15 15.55
N PHE A 183 -22.12 1.54 16.17
CA PHE A 183 -22.31 0.08 16.15
C PHE A 183 -23.61 -0.31 15.43
N ASP A 184 -23.58 -1.46 14.74
CA ASP A 184 -24.74 -2.04 14.08
C ASP A 184 -24.65 -3.57 13.99
N VAL A 185 -25.79 -4.22 13.75
CA VAL A 185 -25.88 -5.68 13.51
C VAL A 185 -26.52 -6.00 12.16
N GLY A 186 -26.36 -5.09 11.18
CA GLY A 186 -26.98 -5.18 9.85
C GLY A 186 -27.84 -3.97 9.48
N GLN A 187 -28.25 -3.89 8.21
CA GLN A 187 -29.05 -2.77 7.71
C GLN A 187 -30.40 -2.66 8.44
N GLY A 188 -30.79 -1.42 8.77
CA GLY A 188 -32.05 -1.14 9.47
C GLY A 188 -32.05 -1.45 10.97
N SER A 189 -30.90 -1.79 11.57
CA SER A 189 -30.74 -1.95 13.03
C SER A 189 -30.49 -0.64 13.77
N GLN A 190 -30.38 0.48 13.05
CA GLN A 190 -30.22 1.82 13.62
C GLN A 190 -31.51 2.25 14.32
N ASP A 191 -31.41 2.63 15.59
CA ASP A 191 -32.53 3.22 16.33
C ASP A 191 -32.80 4.64 15.83
N LEU A 192 -34.07 5.07 15.88
CA LEU A 192 -34.47 6.42 15.50
C LEU A 192 -33.83 7.42 16.49
N GLY A 193 -32.84 8.19 16.02
CA GLY A 193 -32.21 9.28 16.78
C GLY A 193 -30.76 9.06 17.27
N PHE A 194 -29.90 8.41 16.48
CA PHE A 194 -28.44 8.31 16.73
C PHE A 194 -28.03 7.63 18.05
N ARG A 195 -28.85 6.70 18.56
CA ARG A 195 -28.53 5.98 19.82
C ARG A 195 -27.47 4.89 19.67
N ASN A 196 -27.01 4.61 18.46
CA ASN A 196 -25.98 3.63 18.18
C ASN A 196 -24.56 4.24 18.10
N ASP A 197 -24.44 5.54 18.36
CA ASP A 197 -23.19 6.29 18.33
C ASP A 197 -22.74 6.66 19.74
N VAL A 198 -21.44 6.66 19.96
CA VAL A 198 -20.82 7.22 21.17
C VAL A 198 -19.59 8.03 20.79
N THR A 199 -19.45 9.22 21.40
CA THR A 199 -18.27 10.06 21.22
C THR A 199 -17.33 9.87 22.40
N LEU A 200 -16.11 9.43 22.13
CA LEU A 200 -15.09 9.18 23.14
C LEU A 200 -13.86 10.06 22.87
N THR A 201 -13.25 10.57 23.93
CA THR A 201 -11.95 11.24 23.86
C THR A 201 -10.88 10.29 24.37
N PHE A 202 -9.91 10.00 23.50
CA PHE A 202 -8.77 9.14 23.76
C PHE A 202 -7.52 9.96 24.09
N GLU A 203 -6.62 9.36 24.86
CA GLU A 203 -5.28 9.86 25.11
C GLU A 203 -4.26 8.83 24.60
N ALA A 204 -3.58 9.17 23.51
CA ALA A 204 -2.54 8.32 22.93
C ALA A 204 -1.16 8.66 23.49
N ALA A 205 -0.53 7.71 24.16
CA ALA A 205 0.85 7.87 24.61
C ALA A 205 1.80 7.94 23.38
N PRO A 206 2.86 8.76 23.43
CA PRO A 206 3.83 8.84 22.36
C PRO A 206 4.61 7.53 22.23
N SER A 207 4.92 7.17 20.99
CA SER A 207 5.75 6.02 20.67
C SER A 207 7.22 6.39 20.56
N VAL A 208 8.08 5.39 20.39
CA VAL A 208 9.52 5.57 20.46
C VAL A 208 10.12 5.65 19.06
N PRO A 209 10.99 6.64 18.79
CA PRO A 209 11.67 6.71 17.51
C PRO A 209 12.71 5.58 17.38
N VAL A 210 12.66 4.88 16.24
CA VAL A 210 13.61 3.88 15.80
C VAL A 210 14.32 4.43 14.58
N THR A 211 15.59 4.77 14.74
CA THR A 211 16.43 5.36 13.70
C THR A 211 17.18 4.27 12.96
N PHE A 212 17.15 4.33 11.63
CA PHE A 212 17.88 3.38 10.78
C PHE A 212 19.21 3.99 10.34
N ARG A 213 20.30 3.27 10.59
CA ARG A 213 21.60 3.55 9.98
C ARG A 213 21.81 2.58 8.84
N VAL A 214 21.96 3.08 7.62
CA VAL A 214 21.94 2.25 6.42
C VAL A 214 23.16 2.58 5.59
N LYS A 215 24.07 1.62 5.52
CA LYS A 215 25.31 1.75 4.75
C LYS A 215 25.28 0.80 3.56
N ASP A 216 25.70 1.32 2.42
CA ASP A 216 25.95 0.54 1.22
C ASP A 216 27.26 -0.25 1.32
N VAL A 217 27.58 -1.06 0.31
CA VAL A 217 28.77 -1.92 0.25
C VAL A 217 30.10 -1.16 0.32
N ASP A 218 30.11 0.12 -0.05
CA ASP A 218 31.27 1.02 0.05
C ASP A 218 31.32 1.81 1.37
N GLY A 219 30.35 1.57 2.26
CA GLY A 219 30.20 2.25 3.55
C GLY A 219 29.49 3.60 3.49
N SER A 220 29.10 4.06 2.30
CA SER A 220 28.35 5.32 2.13
C SER A 220 26.91 5.21 2.67
N PRO A 221 26.33 6.30 3.19
CA PRO A 221 24.93 6.31 3.61
C PRO A 221 24.01 6.16 2.39
N THR A 222 22.92 5.40 2.54
CA THR A 222 21.98 5.15 1.45
C THR A 222 20.52 5.05 1.90
N THR A 223 19.61 4.83 0.95
CA THR A 223 18.19 4.54 1.14
C THR A 223 17.93 3.04 0.94
N ALA A 224 17.09 2.45 1.79
CA ALA A 224 16.63 1.06 1.65
C ALA A 224 15.14 0.92 1.99
N GLY A 225 14.54 -0.18 1.55
CA GLY A 225 13.18 -0.58 1.91
C GLY A 225 13.15 -1.40 3.19
N PHE A 226 12.22 -1.08 4.09
CA PHE A 226 12.02 -1.71 5.39
C PHE A 226 10.60 -2.26 5.52
N LEU A 227 10.48 -3.57 5.70
CA LEU A 227 9.24 -4.23 6.04
C LEU A 227 9.27 -4.64 7.50
N ILE A 228 8.50 -3.91 8.32
CA ILE A 228 8.52 -4.08 9.77
C ILE A 228 7.23 -4.73 10.23
N ARG A 229 7.37 -5.83 10.97
CA ARG A 229 6.24 -6.59 11.51
C ARG A 229 6.42 -6.87 12.99
N ASP A 230 5.31 -6.91 13.70
CA ASP A 230 5.27 -7.44 15.07
C ASP A 230 4.99 -8.96 15.07
N PRO A 231 4.93 -9.63 16.23
CA PRO A 231 4.68 -11.06 16.31
C PRO A 231 3.29 -11.49 15.81
N GLN A 232 2.36 -10.56 15.64
CA GLN A 232 1.04 -10.78 15.06
C GLN A 232 1.04 -10.53 13.53
N ALA A 233 2.21 -10.37 12.92
CA ALA A 233 2.41 -10.07 11.51
C ALA A 233 1.76 -8.74 11.04
N ARG A 234 1.46 -7.81 11.96
CA ARG A 234 0.94 -6.49 11.60
C ARG A 234 2.09 -5.63 11.07
N THR A 235 1.84 -4.92 9.96
CA THR A 235 2.83 -4.06 9.30
C THR A 235 2.89 -2.67 9.93
N TYR A 236 4.10 -2.13 10.12
CA TYR A 236 4.34 -0.80 10.68
C TYR A 236 5.15 0.09 9.72
N PRO A 237 4.81 1.39 9.58
CA PRO A 237 3.57 2.03 10.04
C PRO A 237 2.36 1.44 9.32
N SER A 238 1.18 1.54 9.94
CA SER A 238 -0.02 0.91 9.37
C SER A 238 -0.36 1.51 8.00
N GLN A 239 -0.54 0.63 7.01
CA GLN A 239 -0.76 0.98 5.61
C GLN A 239 -1.92 1.94 5.40
N ALA A 240 -3.05 1.74 6.10
CA ALA A 240 -4.24 2.60 5.93
C ALA A 240 -4.05 4.02 6.48
N LYS A 241 -2.97 4.25 7.24
CA LYS A 241 -2.66 5.52 7.93
C LYS A 241 -1.30 6.10 7.51
N ARG A 242 -0.75 5.65 6.36
CA ARG A 242 0.47 6.20 5.77
C ARG A 242 0.23 7.52 5.04
N ARG A 243 1.22 8.40 5.14
CA ARG A 243 1.33 9.66 4.40
C ARG A 243 2.60 9.63 3.58
N ARG A 244 2.70 10.52 2.59
CA ARG A 244 3.92 10.72 1.81
C ARG A 244 5.15 10.86 2.72
N PRO A 245 6.28 10.20 2.41
CA PRO A 245 6.56 9.45 1.17
C PRO A 245 6.09 7.97 1.18
N ASP A 246 5.42 7.51 2.24
CA ASP A 246 5.04 6.11 2.39
C ASP A 246 3.72 5.81 1.67
N PHE A 247 3.76 4.86 0.73
CA PHE A 247 2.57 4.47 -0.01
C PHE A 247 1.72 3.47 0.78
N ALA A 248 0.40 3.69 0.75
CA ALA A 248 -0.57 2.88 1.48
C ALA A 248 -0.63 1.42 0.96
N PHE A 249 -0.33 1.19 -0.31
CA PHE A 249 -0.39 -0.14 -0.93
C PHE A 249 0.94 -0.93 -0.79
N HIS A 250 2.04 -0.30 -0.39
CA HIS A 250 3.28 -1.02 -0.10
C HIS A 250 3.25 -1.68 1.27
N PRO A 251 3.76 -2.90 1.44
CA PRO A 251 4.06 -3.42 2.77
C PRO A 251 5.29 -2.72 3.39
N GLN A 252 6.32 -2.44 2.59
CA GLN A 252 7.55 -1.77 3.03
C GLN A 252 7.41 -0.24 3.07
N VAL A 253 8.32 0.43 3.78
CA VAL A 253 8.57 1.88 3.73
C VAL A 253 10.03 2.15 3.41
N TYR A 254 10.34 3.27 2.77
CA TYR A 254 11.72 3.61 2.41
C TYR A 254 12.30 4.63 3.38
N ARG A 255 13.50 4.34 3.89
CA ARG A 255 14.22 5.25 4.80
C ARG A 255 15.65 5.44 4.34
N THR A 256 16.08 6.69 4.32
CA THR A 256 17.48 7.08 4.12
C THR A 256 18.24 6.98 5.44
N ASP A 257 19.56 6.79 5.40
CA ASP A 257 20.40 6.79 6.61
C ASP A 257 20.06 7.96 7.55
N GLY A 258 19.86 7.62 8.82
CA GLY A 258 19.51 8.58 9.87
C GLY A 258 18.03 8.92 9.96
N GLU A 259 17.19 8.50 9.00
CA GLU A 259 15.75 8.64 9.13
C GLU A 259 15.18 7.63 10.14
N SER A 260 14.00 7.96 10.67
CA SER A 260 13.37 7.17 11.71
C SER A 260 11.93 6.80 11.38
N ILE A 261 11.43 5.82 12.11
CA ILE A 261 10.01 5.53 12.25
C ILE A 261 9.65 5.54 13.73
N ARG A 262 8.36 5.63 14.00
CA ARG A 262 7.80 5.63 15.33
C ARG A 262 7.19 4.26 15.59
N LEU A 263 7.63 3.58 16.65
CA LEU A 263 7.17 2.25 17.03
C LEU A 263 6.78 2.21 18.50
N PRO A 264 5.65 1.56 18.85
CA PRO A 264 5.34 1.21 20.23
C PRO A 264 6.46 0.41 20.89
N GLN A 265 6.45 0.37 22.22
CA GLN A 265 7.30 -0.57 22.94
C GLN A 265 6.89 -2.00 22.57
N GLY A 266 7.87 -2.84 22.26
CA GLY A 266 7.60 -4.17 21.75
C GLY A 266 8.78 -4.82 21.07
N THR A 267 8.51 -5.93 20.42
CA THR A 267 9.48 -6.66 19.61
C THR A 267 8.99 -6.72 18.18
N TYR A 268 9.89 -6.46 17.23
CA TYR A 268 9.58 -6.41 15.81
C TYR A 268 10.62 -7.20 15.02
N THR A 269 10.24 -7.65 13.84
CA THR A 269 11.15 -8.08 12.78
C THR A 269 11.17 -7.01 11.69
N SER A 270 12.34 -6.62 11.22
CA SER A 270 12.52 -5.69 10.11
C SER A 270 13.31 -6.38 9.01
N ASP A 271 12.67 -6.59 7.87
CA ASP A 271 13.34 -7.04 6.64
C ASP A 271 13.81 -5.81 5.87
N CYS A 272 15.12 -5.74 5.60
CA CYS A 272 15.77 -4.66 4.87
C CYS A 272 16.24 -5.17 3.50
N THR A 273 15.95 -4.43 2.44
CA THR A 273 16.38 -4.74 1.07
C THR A 273 16.52 -3.48 0.25
N ARG A 274 17.23 -3.56 -0.88
CA ARG A 274 17.45 -2.43 -1.80
C ARG A 274 17.34 -2.84 -3.27
N GLY A 275 16.26 -3.56 -3.59
CA GLY A 275 16.05 -4.14 -4.91
C GLY A 275 16.80 -5.45 -5.15
N PRO A 276 16.63 -6.05 -6.33
CA PRO A 276 17.04 -7.41 -6.63
C PRO A 276 18.56 -7.62 -6.66
N GLU A 277 19.36 -6.56 -6.82
CA GLU A 277 20.82 -6.65 -6.83
C GLU A 277 21.43 -6.87 -5.43
N TYR A 278 20.60 -6.80 -4.38
CA TYR A 278 20.99 -6.93 -2.97
C TYR A 278 20.35 -8.15 -2.30
N LEU A 279 21.07 -8.71 -1.34
CA LEU A 279 20.55 -9.75 -0.47
C LEU A 279 19.75 -9.13 0.66
N SER A 280 18.53 -9.61 0.87
CA SER A 280 17.69 -9.19 2.00
C SER A 280 18.35 -9.54 3.35
N GLU A 281 18.20 -8.65 4.32
CA GLU A 281 18.67 -8.83 5.69
C GLU A 281 17.51 -8.64 6.68
N SER A 282 17.23 -9.64 7.50
CA SER A 282 16.20 -9.58 8.53
C SER A 282 16.82 -9.35 9.92
N ARG A 283 16.29 -8.38 10.67
CA ARG A 283 16.72 -8.10 12.05
C ARG A 283 15.57 -8.11 13.02
N LYS A 284 15.82 -8.61 14.23
CA LYS A 284 14.92 -8.46 15.37
C LYS A 284 15.23 -7.13 16.06
N ILE A 285 14.20 -6.31 16.28
CA ILE A 285 14.29 -5.02 16.95
C ILE A 285 13.49 -5.11 18.25
N THR A 286 14.08 -4.70 19.37
CA THR A 286 13.37 -4.56 20.64
C THR A 286 13.32 -3.09 21.02
N VAL A 287 12.10 -2.56 21.15
CA VAL A 287 11.82 -1.15 21.45
C VAL A 287 11.41 -1.06 22.91
N GLY A 288 12.25 -0.40 23.73
CA GLY A 288 11.97 -0.07 25.12
C GLY A 288 11.39 1.34 25.26
N ALA A 289 11.59 2.01 26.39
CA ALA A 289 11.12 3.38 26.60
C ALA A 289 11.97 4.45 25.91
N GLU A 290 13.24 4.13 25.61
CA GLU A 290 14.20 5.06 25.01
C GLU A 290 14.36 4.84 23.50
N PRO A 291 14.68 5.90 22.73
CA PRO A 291 15.02 5.82 21.30
C PRO A 291 16.01 4.70 20.96
N VAL A 292 15.76 4.00 19.86
CA VAL A 292 16.61 2.90 19.38
C VAL A 292 17.26 3.29 18.06
N THR A 293 18.53 2.92 17.89
CA THR A 293 19.22 2.97 16.58
C THR A 293 19.50 1.56 16.12
N VAL A 294 19.22 1.27 14.84
CA VAL A 294 19.45 -0.04 14.23
C VAL A 294 20.30 0.13 12.98
N ASP A 295 21.48 -0.49 12.98
CA ASP A 295 22.40 -0.49 11.85
C ASP A 295 22.11 -1.62 10.87
N PHE A 296 22.17 -1.30 9.57
CA PHE A 296 22.11 -2.22 8.45
C PHE A 296 23.32 -1.97 7.55
N SER A 297 23.97 -3.05 7.14
CA SER A 297 25.11 -3.01 6.21
C SER A 297 24.75 -3.88 5.01
N LEU A 298 24.34 -3.22 3.93
CA LEU A 298 23.77 -3.89 2.78
C LEU A 298 24.80 -4.79 2.12
N ARG A 299 24.35 -5.96 1.64
CA ARG A 299 25.18 -6.91 0.90
C ARG A 299 24.66 -7.01 -0.53
N ARG A 300 25.49 -6.57 -1.46
CA ARG A 300 25.20 -6.66 -2.89
C ARG A 300 25.82 -7.94 -3.46
N TRP A 301 25.05 -8.69 -4.26
CA TRP A 301 25.56 -9.92 -4.88
C TRP A 301 26.00 -9.69 -6.34
N VAL A 302 25.47 -8.65 -7.00
CA VAL A 302 25.87 -8.23 -8.34
C VAL A 302 25.79 -6.71 -8.48
N ASP A 303 26.72 -6.12 -9.23
CA ASP A 303 26.68 -4.69 -9.56
C ASP A 303 26.91 -4.52 -11.07
N PRO A 304 25.85 -4.60 -11.90
CA PRO A 304 25.97 -4.46 -13.34
C PRO A 304 26.51 -3.08 -13.75
N SER A 305 26.31 -2.05 -12.91
CA SER A 305 26.76 -0.69 -13.20
C SER A 305 28.28 -0.55 -13.26
N LYS A 306 29.03 -1.39 -12.53
CA LYS A 306 30.50 -1.49 -12.64
C LYS A 306 30.96 -1.97 -14.01
N ALA A 307 30.14 -2.75 -14.69
CA ALA A 307 30.35 -3.18 -16.06
C ALA A 307 29.65 -2.25 -17.07
N GLY A 308 29.15 -1.08 -16.64
CA GLY A 308 28.46 -0.09 -17.48
C GLY A 308 27.04 -0.48 -17.91
N TRP A 309 26.44 -1.49 -17.27
CA TRP A 309 25.04 -1.86 -17.45
C TRP A 309 24.19 -1.16 -16.39
N TRP A 310 23.34 -0.24 -16.81
CA TRP A 310 22.57 0.61 -15.91
C TRP A 310 21.11 0.20 -15.90
N SER A 311 20.60 -0.17 -14.73
CA SER A 311 19.21 -0.55 -14.53
C SER A 311 18.27 0.65 -14.70
N GLY A 312 17.09 0.40 -15.25
CA GLY A 312 16.04 1.40 -15.30
C GLY A 312 14.68 0.82 -15.63
N ASP A 313 13.67 1.55 -15.23
CA ASP A 313 12.27 1.29 -15.53
C ASP A 313 11.75 2.48 -16.33
N HIS A 314 11.39 2.24 -17.58
CA HIS A 314 10.92 3.30 -18.44
C HIS A 314 9.42 3.58 -18.30
N HIS A 315 8.70 2.83 -17.45
CA HIS A 315 7.26 2.98 -17.27
C HIS A 315 6.88 2.93 -15.79
N ILE A 316 6.88 4.09 -15.14
CA ILE A 316 6.29 4.29 -13.81
C ILE A 316 5.36 5.49 -13.85
N HIS A 317 4.35 5.54 -13.00
CA HIS A 317 3.39 6.64 -12.92
C HIS A 317 3.50 7.38 -11.60
N ALA A 318 3.08 8.64 -11.60
CA ALA A 318 2.95 9.44 -10.40
C ALA A 318 1.48 9.58 -9.94
N SER A 319 0.50 9.22 -10.75
CA SER A 319 -0.93 9.41 -10.45
C SER A 319 -1.78 8.28 -11.03
N GLY A 320 -3.01 8.13 -10.53
CA GLY A 320 -3.93 7.08 -10.95
C GLY A 320 -3.61 5.70 -10.37
N CYS A 321 -4.45 4.72 -10.68
CA CYS A 321 -4.31 3.34 -10.19
C CYS A 321 -4.25 3.27 -8.65
N ALA A 322 -3.16 2.74 -8.09
CA ALA A 322 -2.97 2.67 -6.64
C ALA A 322 -2.44 3.99 -6.04
N HIS A 323 -2.05 4.98 -6.85
CA HIS A 323 -1.68 6.30 -6.35
C HIS A 323 -2.89 7.16 -5.98
N TYR A 324 -2.63 8.20 -5.18
CA TYR A 324 -3.65 9.17 -4.81
C TYR A 324 -4.11 9.93 -6.07
N GLU A 325 -5.41 9.98 -6.31
CA GLU A 325 -6.01 10.87 -7.31
C GLU A 325 -6.51 12.17 -6.68
N LYS A 326 -7.01 12.10 -5.44
CA LYS A 326 -7.43 13.26 -4.62
C LYS A 326 -6.98 13.04 -3.17
N PRO A 327 -6.47 14.04 -2.44
CA PRO A 327 -6.52 15.47 -2.70
C PRO A 327 -5.15 16.06 -3.12
N GLU A 328 -4.17 15.20 -3.41
CA GLU A 328 -2.79 15.61 -3.71
C GLU A 328 -2.32 15.09 -5.06
N GLU A 329 -3.25 14.86 -5.99
CA GLU A 329 -3.07 14.66 -7.44
C GLU A 329 -1.92 13.73 -7.89
N GLY A 330 -1.44 12.87 -6.99
CA GLY A 330 -0.41 11.87 -7.21
C GLY A 330 0.75 11.92 -6.21
N VAL A 331 1.90 11.48 -6.70
CA VAL A 331 3.20 11.39 -6.05
C VAL A 331 4.08 12.51 -6.59
N TYR A 332 4.81 13.19 -5.71
CA TYR A 332 5.70 14.26 -6.12
C TYR A 332 7.10 13.71 -6.46
N PRO A 333 7.90 14.40 -7.29
CA PRO A 333 9.21 13.91 -7.71
C PRO A 333 10.14 13.46 -6.56
N PRO A 334 10.27 14.19 -5.42
CA PRO A 334 11.10 13.72 -4.31
C PRO A 334 10.62 12.42 -3.66
N ASP A 335 9.30 12.22 -3.60
CA ASP A 335 8.70 11.00 -3.04
C ASP A 335 8.99 9.82 -3.97
N MET A 336 8.81 9.99 -5.29
CA MET A 336 9.13 8.96 -6.28
C MET A 336 10.63 8.60 -6.29
N LEU A 337 11.52 9.61 -6.25
CA LEU A 337 12.96 9.38 -6.22
C LEU A 337 13.38 8.55 -5.00
N LYS A 338 12.74 8.74 -3.84
CA LYS A 338 13.05 7.94 -2.65
C LYS A 338 12.79 6.45 -2.88
N HIS A 339 11.75 6.09 -3.63
CA HIS A 339 11.45 4.69 -3.98
C HIS A 339 12.46 4.15 -5.00
N ILE A 340 12.82 4.96 -6.01
CA ILE A 340 13.87 4.64 -6.99
C ILE A 340 15.21 4.33 -6.31
N GLN A 341 15.64 5.19 -5.39
CA GLN A 341 16.87 4.99 -4.60
C GLN A 341 16.78 3.75 -3.70
N GLY A 342 15.61 3.55 -3.10
CA GLY A 342 15.31 2.43 -2.21
C GLY A 342 15.30 1.08 -2.91
N GLU A 343 15.08 1.01 -4.23
CA GLU A 343 15.11 -0.21 -5.03
C GLU A 343 16.37 -0.32 -5.92
N ASP A 344 17.35 0.57 -5.66
CA ASP A 344 18.59 0.75 -6.43
C ASP A 344 18.41 0.87 -7.96
N LEU A 345 17.27 1.42 -8.39
CA LEU A 345 16.92 1.60 -9.78
C LEU A 345 17.62 2.84 -10.33
N LYS A 346 18.55 2.71 -11.28
CA LYS A 346 19.38 3.87 -11.70
C LYS A 346 18.62 4.89 -12.53
N VAL A 347 17.64 4.44 -13.31
CA VAL A 347 16.77 5.32 -14.12
C VAL A 347 15.30 5.00 -13.84
N GLY A 348 14.52 5.99 -13.43
CA GLY A 348 13.05 5.91 -13.43
C GLY A 348 12.47 6.94 -14.39
N ALA A 349 11.70 6.48 -15.37
CA ALA A 349 10.95 7.38 -16.26
C ALA A 349 9.48 7.45 -15.82
N THR A 350 9.12 8.54 -15.14
CA THR A 350 7.75 8.80 -14.73
C THR A 350 6.94 9.27 -15.92
N LEU A 351 6.08 8.39 -16.43
CA LEU A 351 5.23 8.69 -17.55
C LEU A 351 3.95 9.39 -17.08
N THR A 352 3.79 10.63 -17.52
CA THR A 352 2.54 11.37 -17.34
C THR A 352 1.53 10.84 -18.33
N TRP A 353 0.30 10.60 -17.86
CA TRP A 353 -0.72 9.86 -18.58
C TRP A 353 -2.11 10.38 -18.22
N GLY A 354 -3.16 9.80 -18.79
CA GLY A 354 -4.53 10.35 -18.75
C GLY A 354 -5.06 10.72 -17.35
N PRO A 355 -4.96 9.83 -16.34
CA PRO A 355 -5.22 10.14 -14.94
C PRO A 355 -4.18 11.08 -14.33
N GLY A 356 -4.65 12.23 -13.82
CA GLY A 356 -3.77 13.23 -13.21
C GLY A 356 -2.94 14.05 -14.19
N PHE A 357 -3.10 13.85 -15.52
CA PHE A 357 -2.36 14.56 -16.58
C PHE A 357 -2.23 16.07 -16.31
N ASP A 358 -3.36 16.73 -16.09
CA ASP A 358 -3.41 18.20 -16.00
C ASP A 358 -2.63 18.75 -14.80
N PHE A 359 -2.47 17.96 -13.75
CA PHE A 359 -1.60 18.30 -12.64
C PHE A 359 -0.15 17.86 -12.88
N GLN A 360 0.07 16.58 -13.19
CA GLN A 360 1.41 15.99 -13.27
C GLN A 360 2.26 16.56 -14.40
N LYS A 361 1.65 17.10 -15.47
CA LYS A 361 2.35 17.74 -16.59
C LYS A 361 3.29 18.86 -16.16
N GLN A 362 3.10 19.47 -14.99
CA GLN A 362 3.98 20.50 -14.45
C GLN A 362 5.40 20.01 -14.13
N PHE A 363 5.59 18.70 -13.92
CA PHE A 363 6.89 18.11 -13.58
C PHE A 363 7.72 17.75 -14.83
N PHE A 364 7.13 17.79 -16.02
CA PHE A 364 7.86 17.60 -17.26
C PHE A 364 8.73 18.81 -17.59
N THR A 365 10.01 18.56 -17.91
CA THR A 365 10.97 19.61 -18.27
C THR A 365 11.75 19.33 -19.55
N GLY A 366 11.50 18.20 -20.21
CA GLY A 366 12.29 17.73 -21.37
C GLY A 366 13.74 17.33 -21.04
N LYS A 367 14.07 17.20 -19.75
CA LYS A 367 15.37 16.78 -19.20
C LYS A 367 15.16 16.03 -17.88
N THR A 368 16.22 15.43 -17.33
CA THR A 368 16.18 14.83 -15.98
C THR A 368 15.70 15.84 -14.94
N ASP A 369 14.83 15.39 -14.04
CA ASP A 369 14.25 16.20 -12.97
C ASP A 369 15.33 16.68 -12.00
N GLY A 370 15.15 17.90 -11.47
CA GLY A 370 16.09 18.54 -10.55
C GLY A 370 16.26 17.83 -9.21
N VAL A 371 15.33 16.94 -8.82
CA VAL A 371 15.49 16.10 -7.63
C VAL A 371 16.52 15.01 -7.81
N SER A 372 16.85 14.63 -9.06
CA SER A 372 17.77 13.53 -9.37
C SER A 372 19.11 13.67 -8.64
N VAL A 373 19.60 12.58 -8.08
CA VAL A 373 20.88 12.51 -7.37
C VAL A 373 21.70 11.40 -7.98
N TYR A 374 22.78 11.73 -8.69
CA TYR A 374 23.62 10.73 -9.36
C TYR A 374 24.06 9.61 -8.39
N PRO A 375 23.93 8.33 -8.79
CA PRO A 375 23.56 7.82 -10.12
C PRO A 375 22.07 7.53 -10.32
N TYR A 376 21.17 8.11 -9.54
CA TYR A 376 19.71 7.94 -9.65
C TYR A 376 19.10 9.09 -10.43
N LEU A 377 18.61 8.77 -11.63
CA LEU A 377 18.00 9.72 -12.55
C LEU A 377 16.48 9.51 -12.57
N LEU A 378 15.74 10.55 -12.23
CA LEU A 378 14.32 10.64 -12.45
C LEU A 378 14.07 11.55 -13.65
N ARG A 379 13.17 11.16 -14.55
CA ARG A 379 12.70 12.03 -15.62
C ARG A 379 11.22 11.81 -15.86
N TYR A 380 10.53 12.90 -16.20
CA TYR A 380 9.15 12.83 -16.66
C TYR A 380 9.09 12.77 -18.18
N ASP A 381 8.30 11.84 -18.69
CA ASP A 381 8.00 11.63 -20.11
C ASP A 381 6.50 11.26 -20.24
N ILE A 382 6.04 10.67 -21.35
CA ILE A 382 4.61 10.44 -21.59
C ILE A 382 4.30 8.97 -21.84
N GLU A 383 3.19 8.52 -21.25
CA GLU A 383 2.47 7.34 -21.70
C GLU A 383 1.17 7.81 -22.36
N VAL A 384 0.94 7.35 -23.59
CA VAL A 384 -0.27 7.68 -24.36
C VAL A 384 -1.37 6.68 -23.98
N SER A 385 -1.94 6.88 -22.80
CA SER A 385 -3.10 6.16 -22.26
C SER A 385 -4.13 7.14 -21.68
N GLY A 386 -5.42 6.99 -22.03
CA GLY A 386 -6.44 7.99 -21.66
C GLY A 386 -6.65 9.12 -22.66
N PHE A 387 -6.00 9.03 -23.83
CA PHE A 387 -5.99 10.06 -24.90
C PHE A 387 -6.83 9.66 -26.13
N GLY A 388 -7.72 8.68 -25.97
CA GLY A 388 -8.43 8.05 -27.10
C GLY A 388 -7.66 6.88 -27.75
N SER A 389 -6.40 6.64 -27.37
CA SER A 389 -5.53 5.55 -27.84
C SER A 389 -5.95 4.14 -27.36
N HIS A 390 -6.99 4.01 -26.55
CA HIS A 390 -7.44 2.71 -26.00
C HIS A 390 -7.82 1.67 -27.06
N GLN A 391 -8.03 2.07 -28.32
CA GLN A 391 -8.35 1.16 -29.42
C GLN A 391 -7.13 0.76 -30.27
N SER A 392 -6.03 1.51 -30.17
CA SER A 392 -4.81 1.33 -30.97
C SER A 392 -3.64 0.76 -30.17
N GLY A 393 -3.72 0.90 -28.84
CA GLY A 393 -2.69 0.46 -27.91
C GLY A 393 -2.05 1.65 -27.19
N HIS A 394 -1.44 1.39 -26.04
CA HIS A 394 -0.73 2.41 -25.26
C HIS A 394 0.73 2.49 -25.69
N LEU A 395 1.29 3.70 -25.62
CA LEU A 395 2.65 3.97 -26.09
C LEU A 395 3.46 4.66 -25.00
N CYS A 396 4.67 4.16 -24.76
CA CYS A 396 5.70 4.88 -24.03
C CYS A 396 6.46 5.81 -24.99
N LEU A 397 6.51 7.10 -24.67
CA LEU A 397 7.23 8.12 -25.43
C LEU A 397 8.34 8.72 -24.56
N LEU A 398 9.55 8.19 -24.71
CA LEU A 398 10.70 8.58 -23.89
C LEU A 398 11.51 9.68 -24.56
N ARG A 399 12.19 10.50 -23.77
CA ARG A 399 13.10 11.55 -24.26
C ARG A 399 12.39 12.58 -25.13
N LEU A 400 11.16 12.95 -24.76
CA LEU A 400 10.45 14.06 -25.40
C LEU A 400 11.14 15.38 -25.04
N LYS A 401 11.03 16.36 -25.95
CA LYS A 401 11.44 17.75 -25.70
C LYS A 401 10.24 18.62 -25.33
N ASP A 402 9.11 18.30 -25.94
CA ASP A 402 7.79 18.86 -25.64
C ASP A 402 6.81 17.69 -25.47
N GLN A 403 6.09 17.70 -24.36
CA GLN A 403 5.09 16.70 -24.03
C GLN A 403 3.72 16.99 -24.65
N MET A 404 3.48 18.23 -25.09
CA MET A 404 2.16 18.63 -25.55
C MET A 404 2.01 18.37 -27.05
N TYR A 405 1.07 17.50 -27.40
CA TYR A 405 0.65 17.36 -28.78
C TYR A 405 0.11 18.71 -29.31
N PRO A 406 0.23 19.03 -30.61
CA PRO A 406 -0.33 20.27 -31.15
C PRO A 406 -1.87 20.25 -31.15
N GLY A 407 -2.50 21.33 -30.70
CA GLY A 407 -3.96 21.54 -30.82
C GLY A 407 -4.71 21.81 -29.52
N GLY A 408 -4.03 21.79 -28.37
CA GLY A 408 -4.63 22.09 -27.07
C GLY A 408 -3.63 22.00 -25.92
N ASP A 409 -4.12 22.13 -24.70
CA ASP A 409 -3.32 22.14 -23.45
C ASP A 409 -3.67 20.99 -22.48
N SER A 410 -4.60 20.10 -22.86
CA SER A 410 -5.07 18.95 -22.05
C SER A 410 -5.09 17.66 -22.90
N LYS A 411 -5.48 16.50 -22.35
CA LYS A 411 -5.44 15.20 -23.07
C LYS A 411 -6.41 15.04 -24.25
N ASN A 412 -7.44 15.89 -24.36
CA ASN A 412 -8.59 15.67 -25.25
C ASN A 412 -8.35 15.89 -26.75
N HIS A 413 -7.17 16.39 -27.15
CA HIS A 413 -6.87 16.78 -28.55
C HIS A 413 -5.83 15.87 -29.22
N TRP A 414 -5.45 14.79 -28.55
CA TRP A 414 -4.44 13.85 -29.05
C TRP A 414 -5.01 12.95 -30.16
N PRO A 415 -4.15 12.44 -31.07
CA PRO A 415 -4.58 11.50 -32.10
C PRO A 415 -5.01 10.15 -31.51
N THR A 416 -5.99 9.52 -32.18
CA THR A 416 -6.48 8.18 -31.81
C THR A 416 -5.55 7.06 -32.31
N LEU A 417 -4.93 7.22 -33.49
CA LEU A 417 -4.06 6.19 -34.10
C LEU A 417 -2.60 6.33 -33.64
N CYS A 418 -1.95 5.21 -33.30
CA CYS A 418 -0.59 5.20 -32.73
C CYS A 418 0.42 5.85 -33.67
N LEU A 419 0.37 5.53 -34.97
CA LEU A 419 1.35 6.03 -35.96
C LEU A 419 1.44 7.56 -36.03
N ASN A 420 0.34 8.29 -35.83
CA ASN A 420 0.33 9.76 -35.83
C ASN A 420 1.08 10.33 -34.63
N THR A 421 0.91 9.68 -33.48
CA THR A 421 1.59 10.03 -32.23
C THR A 421 3.07 9.68 -32.31
N LEU A 422 3.41 8.50 -32.83
CA LEU A 422 4.79 8.09 -33.09
C LEU A 422 5.49 9.05 -34.06
N ARG A 423 4.85 9.45 -35.16
CA ARG A 423 5.40 10.43 -36.11
C ARG A 423 5.73 11.76 -35.43
N TRP A 424 4.86 12.25 -34.56
CA TRP A 424 5.11 13.48 -33.79
C TRP A 424 6.28 13.32 -32.83
N ALA A 425 6.30 12.24 -32.04
CA ALA A 425 7.33 11.97 -31.06
C ALA A 425 8.72 11.78 -31.72
N LYS A 426 8.78 11.02 -32.82
CA LYS A 426 10.02 10.75 -33.56
C LYS A 426 10.65 12.01 -34.16
N LYS A 427 9.84 12.98 -34.60
CA LYS A 427 10.32 14.29 -35.05
C LYS A 427 11.10 15.03 -33.95
N GLN A 428 10.83 14.74 -32.68
CA GLN A 428 11.58 15.31 -31.55
C GLN A 428 12.86 14.53 -31.20
N GLY A 429 12.96 13.28 -31.66
CA GLY A 429 14.05 12.35 -31.35
C GLY A 429 13.71 11.37 -30.22
N ALA A 430 12.42 11.24 -29.89
CA ALA A 430 11.92 10.37 -28.84
C ALA A 430 12.21 8.89 -29.11
N VAL A 431 12.41 8.11 -28.04
CA VAL A 431 12.50 6.65 -28.10
C VAL A 431 11.12 6.09 -27.77
N CYS A 432 10.51 5.36 -28.70
CA CYS A 432 9.09 5.02 -28.62
C CYS A 432 8.84 3.51 -28.70
N GLY A 433 7.85 3.02 -27.96
CA GLY A 433 7.45 1.61 -27.97
C GLY A 433 6.03 1.42 -27.40
N PRO A 434 5.34 0.31 -27.73
CA PRO A 434 4.10 -0.06 -27.05
C PRO A 434 4.36 -0.39 -25.57
N ALA A 435 3.51 0.15 -24.70
CA ALA A 435 3.46 -0.21 -23.28
C ALA A 435 2.82 -1.60 -23.10
N HIS A 436 3.15 -2.25 -21.98
CA HIS A 436 2.56 -3.46 -21.42
C HIS A 436 2.08 -4.43 -22.50
N SER A 437 3.04 -4.84 -23.34
CA SER A 437 2.80 -5.23 -24.73
C SER A 437 1.89 -6.44 -24.87
N GLY A 438 1.88 -7.33 -23.88
CA GLY A 438 1.10 -8.56 -23.90
C GLY A 438 -0.41 -8.37 -23.66
N TRP A 439 -0.88 -7.21 -23.19
CA TRP A 439 -2.32 -7.00 -22.98
C TRP A 439 -3.09 -7.06 -24.31
N GLY A 440 -4.05 -7.99 -24.39
CA GLY A 440 -4.81 -8.26 -25.62
C GLY A 440 -4.09 -9.22 -26.58
N LEU A 441 -2.92 -9.73 -26.20
CA LEU A 441 -2.14 -10.71 -26.97
C LEU A 441 -2.16 -12.13 -26.35
N GLY A 442 -3.20 -12.43 -25.57
CA GLY A 442 -3.32 -13.70 -24.86
C GLY A 442 -3.44 -14.92 -25.78
N VAL A 443 -2.59 -15.92 -25.54
CA VAL A 443 -2.60 -17.25 -26.18
C VAL A 443 -2.58 -18.36 -25.12
N GLN A 444 -3.03 -19.58 -25.46
CA GLN A 444 -3.20 -20.69 -24.51
C GLN A 444 -2.09 -21.75 -24.66
N THR A 445 -0.85 -21.28 -24.71
CA THR A 445 0.34 -22.13 -24.86
C THR A 445 1.56 -21.47 -24.21
N ASP A 446 2.60 -22.27 -23.97
CA ASP A 446 3.93 -21.82 -23.53
C ASP A 446 4.98 -21.88 -24.66
N GLN A 447 4.58 -22.30 -25.87
CA GLN A 447 5.47 -22.47 -27.01
C GLN A 447 5.78 -21.13 -27.68
N LEU A 448 7.05 -20.94 -28.08
CA LEU A 448 7.52 -19.75 -28.79
C LEU A 448 8.39 -20.10 -30.01
N PRO A 449 8.16 -19.46 -31.18
CA PRO A 449 6.92 -18.74 -31.51
C PRO A 449 5.75 -19.72 -31.65
N THR A 450 4.54 -19.28 -31.31
CA THR A 450 3.29 -20.00 -31.59
C THR A 450 2.56 -19.37 -32.77
N TYR A 451 1.89 -20.18 -33.58
CA TYR A 451 1.03 -19.72 -34.68
C TYR A 451 -0.42 -19.47 -34.24
N GLU A 452 -0.72 -19.62 -32.95
CA GLU A 452 -1.96 -19.10 -32.38
C GLU A 452 -2.00 -17.57 -32.59
N VAL A 453 -2.99 -17.12 -33.35
CA VAL A 453 -3.21 -15.69 -33.60
C VAL A 453 -3.92 -15.10 -32.38
N PRO A 454 -3.30 -14.16 -31.66
CA PRO A 454 -3.96 -13.52 -30.53
C PRO A 454 -5.14 -12.63 -30.97
N PRO A 455 -6.01 -12.21 -30.04
CA PRO A 455 -7.22 -11.46 -30.37
C PRO A 455 -6.98 -9.98 -30.71
N PHE A 456 -5.90 -9.36 -30.24
CA PHE A 456 -5.62 -7.92 -30.43
C PHE A 456 -6.75 -7.02 -29.88
N ASP A 457 -7.28 -7.34 -28.70
CA ASP A 457 -8.55 -6.79 -28.18
C ASP A 457 -8.41 -5.98 -26.88
N SER A 458 -7.21 -5.45 -26.60
CA SER A 458 -6.94 -4.68 -25.40
C SER A 458 -5.96 -3.53 -25.66
N ILE A 459 -5.22 -3.11 -24.63
CA ILE A 459 -4.43 -1.88 -24.62
C ILE A 459 -2.94 -2.06 -24.92
N GLY A 460 -2.45 -3.29 -25.08
CA GLY A 460 -1.02 -3.57 -25.32
C GLY A 460 -0.56 -3.25 -26.74
N ALA A 461 0.27 -4.12 -27.32
CA ALA A 461 0.89 -3.91 -28.63
C ALA A 461 -0.05 -4.19 -29.82
N VAL A 462 -1.25 -3.59 -29.82
CA VAL A 462 -2.31 -3.87 -30.79
C VAL A 462 -1.97 -3.37 -32.19
N GLU A 463 -1.62 -2.09 -32.36
CA GLU A 463 -1.19 -1.54 -33.66
C GLU A 463 0.28 -1.82 -34.02
N TYR A 464 1.04 -2.50 -33.14
CA TYR A 464 2.49 -2.70 -33.33
C TYR A 464 2.84 -3.37 -34.68
N ILE A 465 2.08 -4.38 -35.12
CA ILE A 465 2.33 -5.06 -36.40
C ILE A 465 2.18 -4.13 -37.61
N VAL A 466 1.42 -3.04 -37.47
CA VAL A 466 1.30 -1.98 -38.49
C VAL A 466 2.46 -1.01 -38.32
N ASP A 467 2.68 -0.50 -37.11
CA ASP A 467 3.68 0.53 -36.84
C ASP A 467 5.12 0.09 -37.12
N VAL A 468 5.47 -1.17 -36.85
CA VAL A 468 6.81 -1.71 -37.09
C VAL A 468 7.22 -1.68 -38.57
N THR A 469 6.24 -1.67 -39.47
CA THR A 469 6.47 -1.63 -40.93
C THR A 469 6.74 -0.23 -41.46
N HIS A 470 6.58 0.80 -40.64
CA HIS A 470 6.66 2.20 -41.07
C HIS A 470 7.95 2.88 -40.64
N GLU A 471 8.45 3.74 -41.53
CA GLU A 471 9.41 4.77 -41.19
C GLU A 471 8.73 6.15 -41.21
N VAL A 472 9.13 7.02 -40.29
CA VAL A 472 8.57 8.36 -40.12
C VAL A 472 9.70 9.40 -40.02
N PRO A 473 9.45 10.69 -40.33
CA PRO A 473 10.49 11.71 -40.24
C PRO A 473 11.03 11.89 -38.81
N GLY A 474 12.34 11.75 -38.66
CA GLY A 474 13.09 12.08 -37.45
C GLY A 474 13.45 13.57 -37.35
N PRO A 475 14.31 13.96 -36.39
CA PRO A 475 14.63 15.37 -36.11
C PRO A 475 15.27 16.13 -37.28
N ASP A 476 16.06 15.43 -38.10
CA ASP A 476 16.73 15.97 -39.29
C ASP A 476 15.92 15.72 -40.58
N GLY A 477 14.67 15.27 -40.46
CA GLY A 477 13.80 14.94 -41.58
C GLY A 477 14.10 13.60 -42.25
N LYS A 478 15.15 12.88 -41.85
CA LYS A 478 15.40 11.53 -42.36
C LYS A 478 14.39 10.55 -41.79
N LEU A 479 14.03 9.57 -42.60
CA LEU A 479 13.15 8.50 -42.16
C LEU A 479 13.86 7.62 -41.12
N VAL A 480 13.14 7.33 -40.04
CA VAL A 480 13.56 6.42 -38.96
C VAL A 480 12.40 5.48 -38.63
N PRO A 481 12.66 4.29 -38.06
CA PRO A 481 11.59 3.38 -37.65
C PRO A 481 10.58 4.07 -36.73
N ALA A 482 9.28 3.82 -36.92
CA ALA A 482 8.23 4.38 -36.06
C ALA A 482 8.26 3.80 -34.64
N VAL A 483 8.73 2.56 -34.48
CA VAL A 483 8.84 1.86 -33.19
C VAL A 483 10.30 1.48 -32.94
N ASP A 484 10.81 1.74 -31.73
CA ASP A 484 12.17 1.36 -31.31
C ASP A 484 12.18 0.07 -30.48
N PHE A 485 11.19 -0.12 -29.60
CA PHE A 485 11.13 -1.24 -28.66
C PHE A 485 9.70 -1.75 -28.41
N LEU A 486 9.59 -2.94 -27.83
CA LEU A 486 8.41 -3.49 -27.18
C LEU A 486 8.66 -3.59 -25.68
N SER A 487 7.69 -3.15 -24.87
CA SER A 487 7.76 -3.31 -23.42
C SER A 487 7.57 -4.76 -22.99
N HIS A 488 8.35 -5.22 -22.02
CA HIS A 488 8.33 -6.58 -21.48
C HIS A 488 8.44 -6.57 -19.96
N GLY A 489 8.03 -7.67 -19.33
CA GLY A 489 8.25 -7.92 -17.90
C GLY A 489 7.03 -7.64 -17.02
N ASP A 490 5.91 -7.20 -17.61
CA ASP A 490 4.68 -6.91 -16.88
C ASP A 490 3.46 -7.73 -17.30
N THR A 491 3.60 -8.59 -18.30
CA THR A 491 2.59 -9.57 -18.72
C THR A 491 3.21 -10.96 -18.92
N PRO A 492 2.42 -12.04 -19.06
CA PRO A 492 2.98 -13.37 -19.33
C PRO A 492 3.92 -13.36 -20.53
N TYR A 493 5.14 -13.89 -20.34
CA TYR A 493 6.22 -13.79 -21.33
C TYR A 493 5.81 -14.27 -22.73
N VAL A 494 4.96 -15.28 -22.85
CA VAL A 494 4.51 -15.80 -24.15
C VAL A 494 3.65 -14.79 -24.92
N TRP A 495 2.89 -13.93 -24.23
CA TRP A 495 2.08 -12.88 -24.86
C TRP A 495 2.95 -11.76 -25.43
N GLU A 496 4.03 -11.41 -24.72
CA GLU A 496 5.00 -10.38 -25.14
C GLU A 496 5.95 -10.88 -26.22
N HIS A 497 6.55 -12.06 -26.03
CA HIS A 497 7.61 -12.56 -26.90
C HIS A 497 7.09 -13.10 -28.22
N ASN A 498 5.85 -13.59 -28.30
CA ASN A 498 5.34 -14.23 -29.52
C ASN A 498 5.32 -13.25 -30.69
N ILE A 499 4.73 -12.07 -30.51
CA ILE A 499 4.67 -11.02 -31.52
C ILE A 499 6.08 -10.50 -31.88
N TRP A 500 6.99 -10.45 -30.91
CA TRP A 500 8.38 -10.07 -31.15
C TRP A 500 9.10 -11.10 -32.03
N TYR A 501 9.03 -12.40 -31.71
CA TYR A 501 9.66 -13.45 -32.52
C TYR A 501 9.10 -13.50 -33.95
N HIS A 502 7.79 -13.33 -34.14
CA HIS A 502 7.20 -13.26 -35.48
C HIS A 502 7.69 -12.07 -36.28
N THR A 503 7.78 -10.89 -35.67
CA THR A 503 8.32 -9.71 -36.36
C THR A 503 9.82 -9.84 -36.65
N LEU A 504 10.59 -10.49 -35.78
CA LEU A 504 11.99 -10.85 -36.05
C LEU A 504 12.12 -11.79 -37.25
N ASN A 505 11.28 -12.83 -37.32
CA ASN A 505 11.23 -13.78 -38.43
C ASN A 505 10.84 -13.09 -39.75
N ALA A 506 10.00 -12.06 -39.69
CA ALA A 506 9.63 -11.22 -40.83
C ALA A 506 10.71 -10.20 -41.25
N GLY A 507 11.85 -10.16 -40.56
CA GLY A 507 12.98 -9.29 -40.91
C GLY A 507 13.03 -7.97 -40.15
N PHE A 508 12.01 -7.65 -39.35
CA PHE A 508 12.05 -6.47 -38.47
C PHE A 508 13.02 -6.71 -37.31
N ARG A 509 13.55 -5.62 -36.75
CA ARG A 509 14.60 -5.66 -35.73
C ARG A 509 14.27 -4.72 -34.58
N THR A 510 13.02 -4.73 -34.14
CA THR A 510 12.58 -4.01 -32.92
C THR A 510 13.30 -4.58 -31.70
N ARG A 511 13.56 -3.72 -30.70
CA ARG A 511 14.19 -4.11 -29.44
C ARG A 511 13.15 -4.48 -28.40
N ILE A 512 13.60 -4.93 -27.24
CA ILE A 512 12.76 -5.09 -26.06
C ILE A 512 13.29 -4.20 -24.95
N SER A 513 12.40 -3.73 -24.08
CA SER A 513 12.76 -2.96 -22.89
C SER A 513 11.87 -3.37 -21.72
N GLY A 514 12.46 -3.51 -20.54
CA GLY A 514 11.78 -3.93 -19.32
C GLY A 514 11.00 -2.80 -18.69
N GLU A 515 9.80 -3.09 -18.21
CA GLU A 515 8.95 -2.14 -17.51
C GLU A 515 8.13 -2.80 -16.41
N THR A 516 7.70 -1.98 -15.45
CA THR A 516 6.80 -2.45 -14.37
C THR A 516 5.37 -1.96 -14.55
N ASP A 517 5.19 -0.84 -15.25
CA ASP A 517 3.97 -0.03 -15.20
C ASP A 517 3.53 0.19 -13.74
N PHE A 518 4.46 0.71 -12.94
CA PHE A 518 4.25 0.92 -11.52
C PHE A 518 3.33 2.14 -11.30
N PRO A 519 2.25 2.08 -10.49
CA PRO A 519 1.74 0.95 -9.73
C PRO A 519 0.46 0.37 -10.35
N CYS A 520 0.27 0.50 -11.66
CA CYS A 520 -0.95 0.12 -12.36
C CYS A 520 -1.04 -1.37 -12.62
N ILE A 521 0.05 -2.00 -13.08
CA ILE A 521 0.11 -3.46 -13.25
C ILE A 521 0.72 -4.11 -12.01
N TYR A 522 1.89 -3.65 -11.59
CA TYR A 522 2.53 -4.09 -10.35
C TYR A 522 2.69 -2.94 -9.37
N GLY A 523 2.13 -3.12 -8.17
CA GLY A 523 2.13 -2.09 -7.13
C GLY A 523 3.15 -2.34 -6.03
N GLU A 524 3.96 -3.40 -6.09
CA GLU A 524 4.79 -3.79 -4.94
C GLU A 524 6.05 -2.91 -4.83
N ARG A 525 6.72 -2.63 -5.95
CA ARG A 525 8.00 -1.92 -6.06
C ARG A 525 8.16 -1.31 -7.45
N VAL A 526 8.91 -0.21 -7.56
CA VAL A 526 9.40 0.30 -8.86
C VAL A 526 10.48 -0.62 -9.41
N GLY A 527 10.53 -0.78 -10.74
CA GLY A 527 11.54 -1.58 -11.42
C GLY A 527 11.45 -3.07 -11.14
N LEU A 528 10.27 -3.66 -10.93
CA LEU A 528 10.16 -5.12 -10.92
C LEU A 528 10.52 -5.67 -12.31
N GLY A 529 9.91 -5.14 -13.37
CA GLY A 529 10.45 -5.28 -14.72
C GLY A 529 11.41 -4.14 -14.99
N ARG A 530 12.66 -4.47 -15.34
CA ARG A 530 13.69 -3.46 -15.60
C ARG A 530 14.57 -3.79 -16.80
N SER A 531 14.98 -2.73 -17.48
CA SER A 531 15.99 -2.75 -18.53
C SER A 531 17.36 -2.49 -17.95
N TYR A 532 18.36 -3.27 -18.35
CA TYR A 532 19.76 -2.97 -18.13
C TYR A 532 20.38 -2.51 -19.44
N VAL A 533 20.75 -1.23 -19.51
CA VAL A 533 21.28 -0.62 -20.73
C VAL A 533 22.78 -0.40 -20.61
N LYS A 534 23.51 -0.86 -21.61
CA LYS A 534 24.95 -0.69 -21.71
C LYS A 534 25.30 0.71 -22.20
N ILE A 535 25.96 1.48 -21.35
CA ILE A 535 26.47 2.83 -21.65
C ILE A 535 28.00 2.80 -21.53
N ASP A 536 28.68 3.44 -22.49
CA ASP A 536 30.12 3.67 -22.43
C ASP A 536 30.35 5.03 -21.75
N GLY A 537 30.74 5.01 -20.48
CA GLY A 537 31.00 6.21 -19.69
C GLY A 537 29.97 6.45 -18.60
N LYS A 538 29.77 7.73 -18.26
CA LYS A 538 28.88 8.16 -17.17
C LYS A 538 27.42 7.91 -17.56
N LEU A 539 26.61 7.45 -16.60
CA LEU A 539 25.16 7.37 -16.78
C LEU A 539 24.60 8.75 -17.15
N ASP A 540 23.80 8.74 -18.21
CA ASP A 540 23.03 9.86 -18.72
C ASP A 540 21.70 9.30 -19.26
N TYR A 541 20.59 10.01 -19.01
CA TYR A 541 19.27 9.53 -19.38
C TYR A 541 19.11 9.41 -20.90
N ASP A 542 19.59 10.40 -21.65
CA ASP A 542 19.46 10.39 -23.11
C ASP A 542 20.28 9.24 -23.71
N LEU A 543 21.50 9.00 -23.21
CA LEU A 543 22.31 7.85 -23.61
C LEU A 543 21.67 6.51 -23.22
N TRP A 544 20.96 6.44 -22.09
CA TRP A 544 20.22 5.27 -21.65
C TRP A 544 19.08 4.95 -22.63
N CYS A 545 18.25 5.95 -22.98
CA CYS A 545 17.22 5.77 -24.01
C CYS A 545 17.80 5.40 -25.38
N GLU A 546 18.90 6.02 -25.81
CA GLU A 546 19.58 5.65 -27.06
C GLU A 546 20.12 4.22 -27.04
N GLY A 547 20.56 3.74 -25.88
CA GLY A 547 21.00 2.36 -25.71
C GLY A 547 19.85 1.36 -25.92
N ILE A 548 18.63 1.69 -25.47
CA ILE A 548 17.41 0.92 -25.80
C ILE A 548 17.21 0.90 -27.32
N ARG A 549 17.16 2.07 -27.98
CA ARG A 549 16.97 2.14 -29.44
C ARG A 549 18.02 1.32 -30.20
N ARG A 550 19.27 1.36 -29.76
CA ARG A 550 20.39 0.62 -30.38
C ARG A 550 20.39 -0.87 -30.06
N GLY A 551 19.55 -1.35 -29.15
CA GLY A 551 19.51 -2.75 -28.72
C GLY A 551 20.67 -3.14 -27.82
N ARG A 552 21.33 -2.18 -27.17
CA ARG A 552 22.38 -2.42 -26.16
C ARG A 552 21.73 -2.61 -24.79
N THR A 553 20.72 -3.46 -24.71
CA THR A 553 19.86 -3.64 -23.54
C THR A 553 19.48 -5.11 -23.35
N TYR A 554 19.22 -5.50 -22.11
CA TYR A 554 18.52 -6.75 -21.78
C TYR A 554 17.47 -6.47 -20.70
N VAL A 555 16.46 -7.33 -20.62
CA VAL A 555 15.37 -7.26 -19.63
C VAL A 555 15.59 -8.32 -18.57
N ALA A 556 15.38 -7.98 -17.30
CA ALA A 556 15.40 -8.92 -16.19
C ALA A 556 14.53 -8.38 -15.04
N ASP A 557 14.08 -9.27 -14.17
CA ASP A 557 13.36 -8.96 -12.92
C ASP A 557 14.25 -9.03 -11.67
N GLY A 558 15.49 -9.50 -11.82
CA GLY A 558 16.49 -9.52 -10.75
C GLY A 558 17.56 -10.57 -10.90
#